data_AF-A0A7S4QLC8-F1
#
_entry.id   AF-A0A7S4QLC8-F1
#
_cell.length_a   1.000
_cell.length_b   1.000
_cell.length_c   1.000
_cell.angle_alpha   90.00
_cell.angle_beta   90.00
_cell.angle_gamma   90.00
#
_symmetry.space_group_name_H-M   'P 1'
#
loop_
_entity.id
_entity.type
_entity.pdbx_description
1 polymer ?
#
loop_
_entity_poly.entity_id
_entity_poly.type
_entity_poly.pdbx_seq_one_letter_code
_entity_poly.pdbx_strand_id
1 'polypeptide(L)'
;MLLTSYLKSAWNIDIADQITNRSSRLSLWSMLLVTSLVSISSSASIYDKNCLSGGDTEDKFCNRTVLSIVIGCVGTVSSLLVVASKFANSDAPFIMESFVGALLFVLQAFGVAYTTSDNGPGAPLGNLYYSSWFSFVCSFFIGSSCFEEHQAHILMKEQEKEEHRFRKRFQQRSDKRRRANESGMARFTYEED
;
A
#
# COMPACT_ATOMS: atom_id res chain seq x y z
N MET A 1 -21.36 9.71 -15.54
CA MET A 1 -20.89 10.98 -16.13
C MET A 1 -21.60 12.23 -15.60
N LEU A 2 -22.89 12.20 -15.25
CA LEU A 2 -23.56 13.37 -14.63
C LEU A 2 -23.04 13.67 -13.20
N LEU A 3 -22.81 12.63 -12.39
CA LEU A 3 -22.30 12.77 -11.02
C LEU A 3 -20.89 13.39 -10.98
N THR A 4 -20.02 13.00 -11.93
CA THR A 4 -18.64 13.49 -12.04
C THR A 4 -18.60 14.97 -12.41
N SER A 5 -19.53 15.44 -13.26
CA SER A 5 -19.64 16.86 -13.61
C SER A 5 -20.20 17.71 -12.48
N TYR A 6 -21.15 17.19 -11.69
CA TYR A 6 -21.68 17.89 -10.51
C TYR A 6 -20.62 18.06 -9.42
N LEU A 7 -19.86 17.00 -9.12
CA LEU A 7 -18.77 17.03 -8.14
C LEU A 7 -17.63 17.98 -8.55
N LYS A 8 -17.28 18.02 -9.85
CA LYS A 8 -16.27 18.94 -10.38
C LYS A 8 -16.72 20.40 -10.25
N SER A 9 -18.00 20.69 -10.49
CA SER A 9 -18.57 22.04 -10.39
C SER A 9 -18.72 22.50 -8.93
N ALA A 10 -19.17 21.62 -8.03
CA ALA A 10 -19.46 21.99 -6.64
C ALA A 10 -18.20 22.19 -5.78
N TRP A 11 -17.11 21.47 -6.08
CA TRP A 11 -15.88 21.52 -5.26
C TRP A 11 -14.67 22.15 -5.94
N ASN A 12 -14.73 22.47 -7.24
CA ASN A 12 -13.61 23.07 -7.98
C ASN A 12 -12.28 22.29 -7.85
N ILE A 13 -12.39 20.99 -7.51
CA ILE A 13 -11.27 20.05 -7.46
C ILE A 13 -11.19 19.43 -8.85
N ASP A 14 -10.06 19.58 -9.54
CA ASP A 14 -9.83 18.86 -10.79
C ASP A 14 -9.53 17.39 -10.51
N ILE A 15 -10.59 16.65 -10.20
CA ILE A 15 -10.56 15.24 -9.80
C ILE A 15 -9.97 14.38 -10.93
N ALA A 16 -10.12 14.77 -12.19
CA ALA A 16 -9.63 13.99 -13.32
C ALA A 16 -8.09 13.99 -13.39
N ASP A 17 -7.46 15.16 -13.24
CA ASP A 17 -6.01 15.28 -13.29
C ASP A 17 -5.37 14.72 -12.01
N GLN A 18 -6.01 14.93 -10.85
CA GLN A 18 -5.57 14.31 -9.60
C GLN A 18 -5.78 12.79 -9.54
N ILE A 19 -6.82 12.22 -10.15
CA ILE A 19 -6.99 10.76 -10.22
C ILE A 19 -5.97 10.14 -11.18
N THR A 20 -5.72 10.78 -12.31
CA THR A 20 -4.74 10.30 -13.30
C THR A 20 -3.32 10.41 -12.76
N ASN A 21 -3.05 11.41 -11.92
CA ASN A 21 -1.76 11.60 -11.25
C ASN A 21 -1.66 10.90 -9.88
N ARG A 22 -2.76 10.31 -9.36
CA ARG A 22 -2.74 9.53 -8.11
C ARG A 22 -2.24 8.12 -8.41
N SER A 23 -1.33 7.66 -7.54
CA SER A 23 -0.66 6.36 -7.61
C SER A 23 -1.63 5.21 -7.93
N SER A 24 -1.25 4.36 -8.88
CA SER A 24 -1.92 3.09 -9.25
C SER A 24 -2.37 2.26 -8.03
N ARG A 25 -1.67 2.40 -6.90
CA ARG A 25 -1.98 1.79 -5.61
C ARG A 25 -3.36 2.15 -5.06
N LEU A 26 -3.81 3.40 -5.21
CA LEU A 26 -5.13 3.81 -4.69
C LEU A 26 -6.27 3.03 -5.36
N SER A 27 -6.10 2.72 -6.65
CA SER A 27 -7.02 1.86 -7.39
C SER A 27 -7.02 0.45 -6.82
N LEU A 28 -5.84 -0.12 -6.53
CA LEU A 28 -5.73 -1.45 -5.91
C LEU A 28 -6.39 -1.52 -4.52
N TRP A 29 -6.20 -0.50 -3.68
CA TRP A 29 -6.87 -0.42 -2.37
C TRP A 29 -8.39 -0.30 -2.50
N SER A 30 -8.87 0.43 -3.50
CA SER A 30 -10.30 0.56 -3.79
C SER A 30 -10.90 -0.75 -4.32
N MET A 31 -10.15 -1.47 -5.17
CA MET A 31 -10.52 -2.81 -5.65
C MET A 31 -10.57 -3.83 -4.51
N LEU A 32 -9.59 -3.79 -3.60
CA LEU A 32 -9.57 -4.62 -2.40
C LEU A 32 -10.76 -4.31 -1.48
N LEU A 33 -11.14 -3.03 -1.34
CA LEU A 33 -12.32 -2.62 -0.58
C LEU A 33 -13.61 -3.23 -1.16
N VAL A 34 -13.84 -3.07 -2.46
CA VAL A 34 -15.04 -3.58 -3.14
C VAL A 34 -15.12 -5.10 -3.01
N THR A 35 -14.02 -5.80 -3.24
CA THR A 35 -14.00 -7.28 -3.17
C THR A 35 -14.13 -7.81 -1.76
N SER A 36 -13.61 -7.10 -0.76
CA SER A 36 -13.86 -7.40 0.66
C SER A 36 -15.36 -7.27 1.00
N LEU A 37 -16.05 -6.23 0.51
CA LEU A 37 -17.49 -6.06 0.72
C LEU A 37 -18.32 -7.17 0.06
N VAL A 38 -17.93 -7.59 -1.16
CA VAL A 38 -18.55 -8.74 -1.85
C VAL A 38 -18.34 -10.03 -1.06
N SER A 39 -17.14 -10.25 -0.52
CA SER A 39 -16.81 -11.41 0.30
C SER A 39 -17.63 -11.46 1.60
N ILE A 40 -17.73 -10.34 2.32
CA ILE A 40 -18.56 -10.22 3.53
C ILE A 40 -20.03 -10.51 3.20
N SER A 41 -20.57 -9.85 2.16
CA SER A 41 -21.98 -9.99 1.79
C SER A 41 -22.33 -11.42 1.36
N SER A 42 -21.45 -12.05 0.58
CA SER A 42 -21.64 -13.44 0.14
C SER A 42 -21.55 -14.41 1.31
N SER A 43 -20.55 -14.22 2.19
CA SER A 43 -20.35 -15.07 3.38
C SER A 43 -21.49 -14.93 4.38
N ALA A 44 -22.01 -13.72 4.60
CA ALA A 44 -23.15 -13.46 5.48
C ALA A 44 -24.42 -14.16 4.96
N SER A 45 -24.68 -14.13 3.65
CA SER A 45 -25.82 -14.85 3.06
C SER A 45 -25.70 -16.37 3.18
N ILE A 46 -24.48 -16.91 3.01
CA ILE A 46 -24.20 -18.34 3.21
C ILE A 46 -24.40 -18.73 4.69
N TYR A 47 -23.92 -17.90 5.60
CA TYR A 47 -24.04 -18.12 7.05
C TYR A 47 -25.51 -18.15 7.50
N ASP A 48 -26.30 -17.16 7.09
CA ASP A 48 -27.73 -17.08 7.44
C ASP A 48 -28.50 -18.33 6.98
N LYS A 49 -28.28 -18.76 5.74
CA LYS A 49 -28.97 -19.93 5.17
C LYS A 49 -28.54 -21.25 5.80
N ASN A 50 -27.24 -21.47 5.97
CA ASN A 50 -26.70 -22.79 6.32
C ASN A 50 -26.44 -22.98 7.82
N CYS A 51 -26.24 -21.90 8.59
CA CYS A 51 -25.83 -21.99 10.00
C CYS A 51 -26.95 -21.59 10.98
N LEU A 52 -27.89 -20.71 10.58
CA LEU A 52 -28.98 -20.29 11.47
C LEU A 52 -30.25 -21.14 11.31
N SER A 53 -30.47 -21.76 10.15
CA SER A 53 -31.69 -22.53 9.84
C SER A 53 -31.79 -23.90 10.54
N GLY A 54 -30.91 -24.21 11.49
CA GLY A 54 -30.95 -25.48 12.24
C GLY A 54 -30.68 -26.73 11.39
N GLY A 55 -29.96 -26.58 10.28
CA GLY A 55 -29.48 -27.74 9.52
C GLY A 55 -28.37 -28.47 10.30
N ASP A 56 -28.26 -29.79 10.13
CA ASP A 56 -27.13 -30.62 10.60
C ASP A 56 -25.83 -30.33 9.82
N THR A 57 -25.56 -29.05 9.53
CA THR A 57 -24.30 -28.61 8.93
C THR A 57 -23.19 -28.73 9.96
N GLU A 58 -22.05 -29.30 9.55
CA GLU A 58 -20.90 -29.45 10.43
C GLU A 58 -20.45 -28.09 10.99
N ASP A 59 -20.26 -28.00 12.31
CA ASP A 59 -19.74 -26.80 13.01
C ASP A 59 -18.49 -26.20 12.33
N LYS A 60 -17.69 -27.04 11.68
CA LYS A 60 -16.50 -26.65 10.93
C LYS A 60 -16.80 -25.73 9.74
N PHE A 61 -17.89 -25.96 9.02
CA PHE A 61 -18.30 -25.14 7.87
C PHE A 61 -18.67 -23.72 8.32
N CYS A 62 -19.45 -23.62 9.40
CA CYS A 62 -19.87 -22.33 9.96
C CYS A 62 -18.68 -21.53 10.51
N ASN A 63 -17.76 -22.18 11.23
CA ASN A 63 -16.53 -21.53 11.70
C ASN A 63 -15.66 -21.00 10.55
N ARG A 64 -15.53 -21.74 9.45
CA ARG A 64 -14.82 -21.28 8.24
C ARG A 64 -15.52 -20.10 7.56
N THR A 65 -16.86 -20.09 7.56
CA THR A 65 -17.65 -18.97 7.02
C THR A 65 -17.47 -17.71 7.86
N VAL A 66 -17.47 -17.83 9.19
CA VAL A 66 -17.17 -16.72 10.11
C VAL A 66 -15.75 -16.19 9.88
N LEU A 67 -14.77 -17.07 9.69
CA LEU A 67 -13.40 -16.65 9.36
C LEU A 67 -13.36 -15.79 8.09
N SER A 68 -14.08 -16.19 7.03
CA SER A 68 -14.19 -15.40 5.78
C SER A 68 -14.80 -14.01 6.03
N ILE A 69 -15.85 -13.91 6.85
CA ILE A 69 -16.47 -12.64 7.25
C ILE A 69 -15.43 -11.76 7.98
N VAL A 70 -14.70 -12.32 8.94
CA VAL A 70 -13.69 -11.57 9.72
C VAL A 70 -12.57 -11.07 8.81
N ILE A 71 -12.04 -11.92 7.92
CA ILE A 71 -10.99 -11.52 6.96
C ILE A 71 -11.50 -10.40 6.04
N GLY A 72 -12.74 -10.53 5.53
CA GLY A 72 -13.39 -9.47 4.75
C GLY A 72 -13.49 -8.16 5.53
N CYS A 73 -13.94 -8.20 6.79
CA CYS A 73 -14.03 -7.01 7.65
C CYS A 73 -12.66 -6.35 7.87
N VAL A 74 -11.62 -7.14 8.15
CA VAL A 74 -10.24 -6.63 8.31
C VAL A 74 -9.76 -5.98 7.00
N GLY A 75 -10.04 -6.61 5.85
CA GLY A 75 -9.73 -6.06 4.52
C GLY A 75 -10.44 -4.73 4.24
N THR A 76 -11.73 -4.64 4.55
CA THR A 76 -12.54 -3.42 4.41
C THR A 76 -12.02 -2.29 5.32
N VAL A 77 -11.81 -2.55 6.61
CA VAL A 77 -11.31 -1.54 7.56
C VAL A 77 -9.91 -1.06 7.16
N SER A 78 -9.01 -1.98 6.83
CA SER A 78 -7.64 -1.64 6.44
C SER A 78 -7.61 -0.81 5.16
N SER A 79 -8.43 -1.17 4.15
CA SER A 79 -8.52 -0.42 2.90
C SER A 79 -9.09 0.98 3.14
N LEU A 80 -10.14 1.12 3.96
CA LEU A 80 -10.68 2.42 4.34
C LEU A 80 -9.66 3.28 5.09
N LEU A 81 -8.91 2.70 6.03
CA LEU A 81 -7.88 3.42 6.77
C LEU A 81 -6.77 3.94 5.84
N VAL A 82 -6.29 3.14 4.89
CA VAL A 82 -5.25 3.57 3.94
C VAL A 82 -5.79 4.64 2.99
N VAL A 83 -6.98 4.43 2.43
CA VAL A 83 -7.63 5.41 1.55
C VAL A 83 -7.85 6.73 2.29
N ALA A 84 -8.44 6.69 3.49
CA ALA A 84 -8.67 7.87 4.32
C ALA A 84 -7.35 8.56 4.70
N SER A 85 -6.31 7.80 5.04
CA SER A 85 -4.99 8.35 5.37
C SER A 85 -4.37 9.08 4.18
N LYS A 86 -4.55 8.58 2.94
CA LYS A 86 -4.10 9.26 1.71
C LYS A 86 -4.89 10.53 1.40
N PHE A 87 -6.14 10.62 1.88
CA PHE A 87 -6.94 11.84 1.76
C PHE A 87 -6.63 12.86 2.85
N ALA A 88 -6.36 12.41 4.08
CA ALA A 88 -6.09 13.29 5.22
C ALA A 88 -4.66 13.81 5.23
N ASN A 89 -3.69 12.97 4.86
CA ASN A 89 -2.27 13.31 4.88
C ASN A 89 -1.69 13.24 3.46
N SER A 90 -1.12 14.35 3.00
CA SER A 90 -0.32 14.37 1.76
C SER A 90 0.87 13.41 1.83
N ASP A 91 1.41 13.21 3.04
CA ASP A 91 2.55 12.34 3.34
C ASP A 91 2.13 11.14 4.20
N ALA A 92 1.19 10.32 3.73
CA ALA A 92 0.84 9.10 4.44
C ALA A 92 2.10 8.21 4.63
N PRO A 93 2.35 7.69 5.85
CA PRO A 93 3.58 6.97 6.15
C PRO A 93 3.65 5.66 5.34
N PHE A 94 4.53 5.63 4.34
CA PHE A 94 4.80 4.47 3.47
C PHE A 94 5.02 3.16 4.25
N ILE A 95 5.67 3.26 5.42
CA ILE A 95 5.93 2.12 6.31
C ILE A 95 4.62 1.46 6.77
N MET A 96 3.61 2.26 7.13
CA MET A 96 2.31 1.75 7.56
C MET A 96 1.60 1.05 6.40
N GLU A 97 1.62 1.64 5.20
CA GLU A 97 1.01 1.05 4.00
C GLU A 97 1.67 -0.30 3.65
N SER A 98 3.00 -0.36 3.70
CA SER A 98 3.76 -1.58 3.45
C SER A 98 3.45 -2.68 4.48
N PHE A 99 3.39 -2.32 5.76
CA PHE A 99 3.08 -3.27 6.83
C PHE A 99 1.64 -3.82 6.72
N VAL A 100 0.66 -2.93 6.51
CA VAL A 100 -0.75 -3.33 6.34
C VAL A 100 -0.92 -4.17 5.08
N GLY A 101 -0.27 -3.81 3.97
CA GLY A 101 -0.27 -4.59 2.73
C GLY A 101 0.28 -6.00 2.92
N ALA A 102 1.43 -6.14 3.60
CA ALA A 102 2.03 -7.44 3.89
C ALA A 102 1.16 -8.31 4.80
N LEU A 103 0.57 -7.72 5.85
CA LEU A 103 -0.34 -8.41 6.76
C LEU A 103 -1.59 -8.91 6.01
N LEU A 104 -2.20 -8.06 5.19
CA LEU A 104 -3.35 -8.43 4.37
C LEU A 104 -3.01 -9.52 3.35
N PHE A 105 -1.84 -9.48 2.72
CA PHE A 105 -1.41 -10.53 1.81
C PHE A 105 -1.37 -11.90 2.49
N VAL A 106 -0.78 -11.98 3.69
CA VAL A 106 -0.74 -13.22 4.47
C VAL A 106 -2.15 -13.66 4.88
N LEU A 107 -2.97 -12.75 5.40
CA LEU A 107 -4.35 -13.05 5.78
C LEU A 107 -5.21 -13.53 4.60
N GLN A 108 -5.06 -12.91 3.42
CA GLN A 108 -5.81 -13.32 2.23
C GLN A 108 -5.30 -14.65 1.66
N ALA A 109 -4.00 -14.95 1.75
CA ALA A 109 -3.48 -16.26 1.37
C ALA A 109 -4.11 -17.39 2.21
N PHE A 110 -4.16 -17.20 3.53
CA PHE A 110 -4.88 -18.12 4.41
C PHE A 110 -6.39 -18.11 4.14
N GLY A 111 -6.98 -16.93 3.93
CA GLY A 111 -8.39 -16.76 3.61
C GLY A 111 -8.81 -17.57 2.40
N VAL A 112 -8.07 -17.48 1.30
CA VAL A 112 -8.29 -18.31 0.10
C VAL A 112 -8.16 -19.79 0.45
N ALA A 113 -7.04 -20.21 1.06
CA ALA A 113 -6.79 -21.62 1.37
C ALA A 113 -7.90 -22.26 2.24
N TYR A 114 -8.41 -21.55 3.24
CA TYR A 114 -9.47 -22.05 4.11
C TYR A 114 -10.86 -21.99 3.44
N THR A 115 -11.16 -20.89 2.76
CA THR A 115 -12.48 -20.63 2.16
C THR A 115 -12.74 -21.52 0.95
N THR A 116 -11.71 -21.77 0.13
CA THR A 116 -11.81 -22.55 -1.12
C THR A 116 -11.39 -24.01 -0.96
N SER A 117 -11.21 -24.49 0.27
CA SER A 117 -11.00 -25.93 0.51
C SER A 117 -12.25 -26.74 0.13
N ASP A 118 -12.11 -28.04 -0.13
CA ASP A 118 -13.21 -28.91 -0.60
C ASP A 118 -14.45 -28.87 0.32
N ASN A 119 -14.22 -28.71 1.64
CA ASN A 119 -15.26 -28.57 2.66
C ASN A 119 -15.45 -27.11 3.12
N GLY A 120 -15.07 -26.15 2.27
CA GLY A 120 -15.12 -24.71 2.54
C GLY A 120 -16.40 -24.06 1.98
N PRO A 121 -16.80 -22.91 2.52
CA PRO A 121 -17.98 -22.17 2.03
C PRO A 121 -17.82 -21.64 0.60
N GLY A 122 -16.59 -21.57 0.09
CA GLY A 122 -16.27 -21.21 -1.28
C GLY A 122 -16.05 -22.41 -2.22
N ALA A 123 -16.29 -23.66 -1.79
CA ALA A 123 -16.17 -24.83 -2.66
C ALA A 123 -17.14 -24.78 -3.86
N PRO A 124 -18.41 -24.35 -3.71
CA PRO A 124 -19.24 -24.05 -4.86
C PRO A 124 -18.67 -22.84 -5.61
N LEU A 125 -18.45 -22.99 -6.92
CA LEU A 125 -17.93 -21.94 -7.83
C LEU A 125 -18.90 -20.74 -7.93
N GLY A 126 -18.88 -19.88 -6.92
CA GLY A 126 -19.76 -18.70 -6.80
C GLY A 126 -19.01 -17.42 -6.46
N ASN A 127 -19.76 -16.39 -6.08
CA ASN A 127 -19.21 -15.05 -5.80
C ASN A 127 -18.12 -15.07 -4.72
N LEU A 128 -18.24 -15.93 -3.71
CA LEU A 128 -17.26 -16.05 -2.64
C LEU A 128 -15.91 -16.60 -3.14
N TYR A 129 -15.93 -17.57 -4.05
CA TYR A 129 -14.73 -18.12 -4.68
C TYR A 129 -13.99 -17.03 -5.47
N TYR A 130 -14.68 -16.35 -6.39
CA TYR A 130 -14.04 -15.34 -7.23
C TYR A 130 -13.58 -14.11 -6.44
N SER A 131 -14.37 -13.64 -5.47
CA SER A 131 -14.00 -12.48 -4.65
C SER A 131 -12.81 -12.75 -3.73
N SER A 132 -12.68 -13.95 -3.16
CA SER A 132 -11.52 -14.29 -2.32
C SER A 132 -10.23 -14.37 -3.13
N TRP A 133 -10.24 -15.05 -4.28
CA TRP A 133 -9.09 -15.08 -5.19
C TRP A 133 -8.70 -13.69 -5.71
N PHE A 134 -9.68 -12.88 -6.10
CA PHE A 134 -9.42 -11.52 -6.55
C PHE A 134 -8.84 -10.65 -5.43
N SER A 135 -9.35 -10.78 -4.21
CA SER A 135 -8.80 -10.09 -3.03
C SER A 135 -7.34 -10.48 -2.77
N PHE A 136 -7.01 -11.76 -2.93
CA PHE A 136 -5.63 -12.24 -2.83
C PHE A 136 -4.73 -11.63 -3.91
N VAL A 137 -5.15 -11.65 -5.18
CA VAL A 137 -4.41 -11.02 -6.28
C VAL A 137 -4.21 -9.52 -6.06
N CYS A 138 -5.24 -8.79 -5.61
CA CYS A 138 -5.11 -7.39 -5.25
C CYS A 138 -4.08 -7.18 -4.12
N SER A 139 -4.13 -7.99 -3.07
CA SER A 139 -3.17 -7.89 -1.96
C SER A 139 -1.73 -8.17 -2.39
N PHE A 140 -1.54 -9.13 -3.33
CA PHE A 140 -0.24 -9.41 -3.93
C PHE A 140 0.28 -8.20 -4.73
N PHE A 141 -0.55 -7.59 -5.58
CA PHE A 141 -0.13 -6.40 -6.33
C PHE A 141 0.17 -5.19 -5.44
N ILE A 142 -0.58 -5.01 -4.35
CA ILE A 142 -0.27 -4.00 -3.33
C ILE A 142 1.11 -4.28 -2.73
N GLY A 143 1.38 -5.52 -2.32
CA GLY A 143 2.68 -5.94 -1.79
C GLY A 143 3.83 -5.68 -2.77
N SER A 144 3.68 -6.08 -4.03
CA SER A 144 4.67 -5.85 -5.09
C SER A 144 4.93 -4.36 -5.31
N SER A 145 3.87 -3.53 -5.35
CA SER A 145 4.04 -2.07 -5.50
C SER A 145 4.79 -1.44 -4.31
N CYS A 146 4.55 -1.93 -3.09
CA CYS A 146 5.29 -1.48 -1.91
C CYS A 146 6.76 -1.91 -2.00
N PHE A 147 7.04 -3.10 -2.52
CA PHE A 147 8.41 -3.58 -2.67
C PHE A 147 9.20 -2.75 -3.69
N GLU A 148 8.61 -2.41 -4.84
CA GLU A 148 9.22 -1.54 -5.85
C GLU A 148 9.55 -0.16 -5.29
N GLU A 149 8.63 0.45 -4.55
CA GLU A 149 8.86 1.75 -3.91
C GLU A 149 9.93 1.68 -2.82
N HIS A 150 9.99 0.58 -2.07
CA HIS A 150 11.05 0.38 -1.08
C HIS A 150 12.44 0.34 -1.74
N GLN A 151 12.56 -0.37 -2.85
CA GLN A 151 13.80 -0.40 -3.64
C GLN A 151 14.17 0.98 -4.19
N ALA A 152 13.20 1.72 -4.72
CA ALA A 152 13.41 3.08 -5.21
C ALA A 152 13.91 4.02 -4.10
N HIS A 153 13.35 3.93 -2.89
CA HIS A 153 13.79 4.71 -1.74
C HIS A 153 15.22 4.37 -1.28
N ILE A 154 15.62 3.09 -1.35
CA ILE A 154 17.00 2.69 -1.05
C ILE A 154 17.96 3.32 -2.07
N LEU A 155 17.64 3.21 -3.36
CA LEU A 155 18.47 3.75 -4.44
C LEU A 155 18.64 5.28 -4.33
N MET A 156 17.57 6.02 -4.05
CA MET A 156 17.63 7.48 -3.87
C MET A 156 18.50 7.87 -2.67
N LYS A 157 18.42 7.14 -1.55
CA LYS A 157 19.27 7.38 -0.38
C LYS A 157 20.76 7.13 -0.67
N GLU A 158 21.08 6.17 -1.54
CA GLU A 158 22.46 5.93 -1.97
C GLU A 158 22.97 7.07 -2.84
N GLN A 159 22.17 7.55 -3.80
CA GLN A 159 22.50 8.69 -4.64
C GLN A 159 22.72 9.97 -3.83
N GLU A 160 21.84 10.26 -2.87
CA GLU A 160 21.98 11.43 -1.98
C GLU A 160 23.26 11.35 -1.13
N LYS A 161 23.57 10.16 -0.59
CA LYS A 161 24.83 9.92 0.14
C LYS A 161 26.06 10.14 -0.74
N GLU A 162 26.01 9.71 -2.00
CA GLU A 162 27.08 9.93 -2.98
C GLU A 162 27.26 11.41 -3.32
N GLU A 163 26.17 12.11 -3.61
CA GLU A 163 26.20 13.54 -3.86
C GLU A 163 26.76 14.31 -2.67
N HIS A 164 26.33 13.96 -1.45
CA HIS A 164 26.84 14.58 -0.24
C HIS A 164 28.34 14.28 -0.01
N ARG A 165 28.80 13.04 -0.28
CA ARG A 165 30.24 12.70 -0.25
C ARG A 165 31.03 13.50 -1.28
N PHE A 166 30.48 13.69 -2.47
CA PHE A 166 31.10 14.44 -3.55
C PHE A 166 31.19 15.93 -3.22
N ARG A 167 30.11 16.55 -2.71
CA ARG A 167 30.10 17.94 -2.21
C ARG A 167 31.17 18.15 -1.12
N LYS A 168 31.28 17.23 -0.16
CA LYS A 168 32.33 17.27 0.89
C LYS A 168 33.75 17.24 0.30
N ARG A 169 34.02 16.38 -0.68
CA ARG A 169 35.34 16.32 -1.35
C ARG A 169 35.67 17.61 -2.09
N PHE A 170 34.68 18.22 -2.75
CA PHE A 170 34.89 19.51 -3.41
C PHE A 170 35.18 20.63 -2.43
N GLN A 171 34.42 20.70 -1.34
CA GLN A 171 34.64 21.69 -0.29
C GLN A 171 36.05 21.55 0.31
N GLN A 172 36.47 20.32 0.64
CA GLN A 172 37.84 20.05 1.12
C GLN A 172 38.93 20.47 0.13
N ARG A 173 38.73 20.26 -1.18
CA ARG A 173 39.69 20.70 -2.21
C ARG A 173 39.75 22.22 -2.32
N SER A 174 38.60 22.90 -2.22
CA SER A 174 38.52 24.36 -2.22
C SER A 174 39.26 24.95 -1.01
N ASP A 175 39.00 24.41 0.19
CA ASP A 175 39.63 24.86 1.42
C ASP A 175 41.15 24.64 1.40
N LYS A 176 41.60 23.50 0.86
CA LYS A 176 43.04 23.21 0.68
C LYS A 176 43.72 24.22 -0.25
N ARG A 177 43.05 24.65 -1.33
CA ARG A 177 43.56 25.68 -2.25
C ARG A 177 43.65 27.05 -1.59
N ARG A 178 42.64 27.43 -0.79
CA ARG A 178 42.65 28.69 -0.03
C ARG A 178 43.84 28.74 0.93
N ARG A 179 44.05 27.70 1.74
CA ARG A 179 45.19 27.62 2.67
C ARG A 179 46.55 27.65 1.96
N ALA A 180 46.66 27.02 0.78
CA ALA A 180 47.88 27.05 -0.01
C ALA A 180 48.20 28.47 -0.53
N ASN A 181 47.19 29.20 -1.00
CA ASN A 181 47.35 30.59 -1.43
C ASN A 181 47.72 31.52 -0.26
N GLU A 182 47.08 31.36 0.90
CA GLU A 182 47.41 32.10 2.13
C GLU A 182 48.86 31.85 2.57
N SER A 183 49.31 30.58 2.53
CA SER A 183 50.69 30.21 2.88
C SER A 183 51.71 30.71 1.86
N GLY A 184 51.33 30.85 0.59
CA GLY A 184 52.17 31.44 -0.45
C GLY A 184 52.34 32.95 -0.26
N MET A 185 51.25 33.68 -0.01
CA MET A 185 51.29 35.12 0.27
C MET A 185 52.15 35.44 1.49
N ALA A 186 52.01 34.68 2.57
CA ALA A 186 52.82 34.87 3.77
C ALA A 186 54.32 34.69 3.52
N ARG A 187 54.74 33.93 2.50
CA ARG A 187 56.16 33.71 2.18
C ARG A 187 56.77 34.89 1.43
N PHE A 188 56.01 35.51 0.51
CA PHE A 188 56.46 36.69 -0.23
C PHE A 188 56.66 37.91 0.66
N THR A 189 55.87 38.08 1.72
CA THR A 189 55.99 39.23 2.64
C THR A 189 57.26 39.21 3.50
N TYR A 190 58.01 38.10 3.58
CA TYR A 190 59.26 38.04 4.38
C TYR A 190 60.54 38.22 3.53
N GLU A 191 60.46 38.29 2.20
CA GLU A 191 61.65 38.44 1.33
C GLU A 191 61.98 39.90 0.96
N GLU A 192 61.16 40.88 1.33
CA GLU A 192 61.38 42.31 1.02
C GLU A 192 62.01 43.15 2.17
N ASP A 193 62.34 42.53 3.31
CA ASP A 193 63.04 43.16 4.45
C ASP A 193 64.50 42.68 4.58
#